data_AF-A0A935PT25-F1
#
_entry.id   AF-A0A935PT25-F1
#
_cell.length_a   1.000
_cell.length_b   1.000
_cell.length_c   1.000
_cell.angle_alpha   90.00
_cell.angle_beta   90.00
_cell.angle_gamma   90.00
#
_symmetry.space_group_name_H-M   'P 1'
#
loop_
_entity.id
_entity.type
_entity.pdbx_description
1 polymer ?
#
loop_
_entity_poly.entity_id
_entity_poly.type
_entity_poly.pdbx_seq_one_letter_code
_entity_poly.pdbx_strand_id
1 'polypeptide(L)'
;MPKLTAIEWTEMTWNPVTGCTKLSQGCKHCYAETLSKRFWGDRPFTDVQVHEDRLDQPRRWRKPRTVFVNSMSDLFHENVPVEFITRVFKVMQECPQHTFQVLTKRAERLAELAPALAWPENVWMGVSVEDARVVRRIGLLRNVPAAVRFLSLEPLIGPLDRLELGGIDWVIVGGESGAGARPMRRAWVESIYRQCRAANVAFFFKQWGGVRKSATGRELHGKTYDELPAVRALVPVPA
;
A
#
# COMPACT_ATOMS: atom_id res chain seq x y z
N MET A 1 3.19 -21.75 -11.96
CA MET A 1 2.73 -20.55 -12.69
C MET A 1 2.47 -19.44 -11.68
N PRO A 2 3.01 -18.22 -11.86
CA PRO A 2 2.67 -17.10 -10.98
C PRO A 2 1.16 -16.85 -11.08
N LYS A 3 0.44 -16.86 -9.95
CA LYS A 3 -0.99 -16.53 -9.95
C LYS A 3 -1.12 -15.01 -10.08
N LEU A 4 -1.92 -14.57 -11.05
CA LEU A 4 -2.45 -13.20 -11.09
C LEU A 4 -3.09 -12.87 -9.73
N THR A 5 -2.83 -11.69 -9.21
CA THR A 5 -3.36 -11.30 -7.89
C THR A 5 -4.84 -10.95 -8.00
N ALA A 6 -5.58 -11.10 -6.90
CA ALA A 6 -6.96 -10.60 -6.80
C ALA A 6 -7.03 -9.13 -6.32
N ILE A 7 -5.90 -8.42 -6.36
CA ILE A 7 -5.78 -7.01 -5.94
C ILE A 7 -5.87 -6.18 -7.22
N GLU A 8 -6.94 -5.38 -7.34
CA GLU A 8 -7.38 -4.78 -8.61
C GLU A 8 -6.39 -3.80 -9.25
N TRP A 9 -5.43 -3.30 -8.48
CA TRP A 9 -4.47 -2.29 -8.91
C TRP A 9 -3.04 -2.82 -9.10
N THR A 10 -2.84 -4.14 -9.07
CA THR A 10 -1.52 -4.78 -9.22
C THR A 10 -1.59 -6.12 -9.95
N GLU A 11 -0.55 -6.45 -10.72
CA GLU A 11 -0.51 -7.64 -11.56
C GLU A 11 0.16 -8.83 -10.85
N MET A 12 1.06 -8.54 -9.88
CA MET A 12 1.83 -9.55 -9.16
C MET A 12 2.04 -9.15 -7.70
N THR A 13 2.17 -10.13 -6.80
CA THR A 13 2.66 -9.88 -5.44
C THR A 13 4.05 -10.45 -5.27
N TRP A 14 4.91 -9.69 -4.63
CA TRP A 14 6.21 -10.15 -4.15
C TRP A 14 6.20 -10.09 -2.63
N ASN A 15 6.38 -11.23 -1.96
CA ASN A 15 6.27 -11.33 -0.49
C ASN A 15 7.60 -11.82 0.13
N PRO A 16 8.67 -10.99 0.12
CA PRO A 16 9.93 -11.28 0.80
C PRO A 16 9.81 -11.29 2.34
N VAL A 17 8.71 -10.78 2.90
CA VAL A 17 8.39 -10.89 4.34
C VAL A 17 7.02 -11.53 4.51
N THR A 18 6.82 -12.32 5.57
CA THR A 18 5.49 -12.78 6.01
C THR A 18 5.27 -12.54 7.49
N GLY A 19 4.02 -12.29 7.86
CA GLY A 19 3.63 -11.97 9.23
C GLY A 19 3.63 -10.48 9.51
N CYS A 20 2.88 -10.07 10.52
CA CYS A 20 2.78 -8.68 10.97
C CYS A 20 2.13 -8.62 12.37
N THR A 21 2.30 -7.51 13.07
CA THR A 21 1.53 -7.17 14.28
C THR A 21 0.56 -6.01 14.02
N LYS A 22 -0.52 -5.94 14.80
CA LYS A 22 -1.54 -4.89 14.65
C LYS A 22 -0.99 -3.56 15.16
N LEU A 23 -0.97 -2.54 14.30
CA LEU A 23 -0.49 -1.20 14.66
C LEU A 23 -1.60 -0.23 15.03
N SER A 24 -2.78 -0.38 14.42
CA SER A 24 -3.82 0.66 14.46
C SER A 24 -5.20 0.08 14.17
N GLN A 25 -6.24 0.90 14.26
CA GLN A 25 -7.64 0.42 14.18
C GLN A 25 -7.97 -0.17 12.81
N GLY A 26 -7.27 0.20 11.74
CA GLY A 26 -7.39 -0.45 10.44
C GLY A 26 -6.95 -1.92 10.44
N CYS A 27 -6.15 -2.36 11.41
CA CYS A 27 -5.66 -3.74 11.52
C CYS A 27 -6.62 -4.69 12.24
N LYS A 28 -7.71 -4.19 12.84
CA LYS A 28 -8.59 -4.98 13.72
C LYS A 28 -9.10 -6.25 13.03
N HIS A 29 -9.55 -6.15 11.78
CA HIS A 29 -10.08 -7.25 10.96
C HIS A 29 -9.16 -7.55 9.75
N CYS A 30 -7.86 -7.67 10.01
CA CYS A 30 -6.86 -7.88 8.96
C CYS A 30 -7.14 -9.16 8.14
N TYR A 31 -7.35 -9.01 6.83
CA TYR A 31 -7.57 -10.17 5.96
C TYR A 31 -6.34 -11.09 5.92
N ALA A 32 -5.12 -10.52 5.98
CA ALA A 32 -3.88 -11.30 5.90
C ALA A 32 -3.72 -12.21 7.11
N GLU A 33 -4.13 -11.75 8.30
CA GLU A 33 -4.17 -12.58 9.52
C GLU A 33 -5.11 -13.77 9.33
N THR A 34 -6.30 -13.55 8.75
CA THR A 34 -7.26 -14.63 8.48
C THR A 34 -6.73 -15.61 7.43
N LEU A 35 -6.15 -15.10 6.34
CA LEU A 35 -5.63 -15.92 5.25
C LEU A 35 -4.34 -16.66 5.61
N SER A 36 -3.57 -16.15 6.57
CA SER A 36 -2.27 -16.72 6.97
C SER A 36 -2.37 -18.21 7.31
N LYS A 37 -3.43 -18.61 8.01
CA LYS A 37 -3.72 -20.02 8.39
C LYS A 37 -3.74 -20.97 7.19
N ARG A 38 -4.17 -20.49 6.02
CA ARG A 38 -4.22 -21.29 4.79
C ARG A 38 -2.82 -21.57 4.22
N PHE A 39 -1.87 -20.66 4.43
CA PHE A 39 -0.56 -20.69 3.77
C PHE A 39 0.57 -21.09 4.71
N TRP A 40 0.43 -20.85 6.02
CA TRP A 40 1.52 -20.95 6.99
C TRP A 40 1.24 -21.99 8.09
N GLY A 41 0.14 -22.74 7.99
CA GLY A 41 -0.25 -23.74 8.98
C GLY A 41 -0.48 -23.13 10.37
N ASP A 42 0.14 -23.72 11.38
CA ASP A 42 0.01 -23.30 12.79
C ASP A 42 0.93 -22.14 13.18
N ARG A 43 1.79 -21.67 12.27
CA ARG A 43 2.66 -20.52 12.54
C ARG A 43 1.80 -19.27 12.84
N PRO A 44 1.98 -18.61 14.00
CA PRO A 44 1.23 -17.41 14.35
C PRO A 44 1.46 -16.28 13.34
N PHE A 45 0.42 -15.51 12.99
CA PHE A 45 0.55 -14.36 12.08
C PHE A 45 1.53 -13.29 12.61
N THR A 46 1.68 -13.20 13.93
CA THR A 46 2.57 -12.26 14.62
C THR A 46 4.04 -12.69 14.61
N ASP A 47 4.34 -13.94 14.26
CA ASP A 47 5.71 -14.38 13.99
C ASP A 47 6.14 -13.78 12.65
N VAL A 48 6.96 -12.73 12.67
CA VAL A 48 7.43 -12.03 11.46
C VAL A 48 8.70 -12.71 10.96
N GLN A 49 8.71 -13.13 9.69
CA GLN A 49 9.88 -13.76 9.08
C GLN A 49 10.21 -13.12 7.75
N VAL A 50 11.51 -12.96 7.52
CA VAL A 50 12.10 -12.64 6.22
C VAL A 50 12.38 -13.92 5.43
N HIS A 51 12.30 -13.85 4.11
CA HIS A 51 12.45 -15.00 3.22
C HIS A 51 13.57 -14.72 2.20
N GLU A 52 14.79 -15.12 2.55
CA GLU A 52 15.99 -14.97 1.72
C GLU A 52 15.82 -15.65 0.35
N ASP A 53 15.19 -16.83 0.33
CA ASP A 53 14.90 -17.61 -0.87
C ASP A 53 13.98 -16.88 -1.87
N ARG A 54 13.29 -15.83 -1.43
CA ARG A 54 12.34 -15.05 -2.23
C ARG A 54 12.89 -13.73 -2.72
N LEU A 55 14.07 -13.29 -2.24
CA LEU A 55 14.63 -12.00 -2.61
C LEU A 55 14.83 -11.87 -4.13
N ASP A 56 15.29 -12.93 -4.79
CA ASP A 56 15.60 -12.89 -6.22
C ASP A 56 14.41 -13.14 -7.14
N GLN A 57 13.19 -13.28 -6.62
CA GLN A 57 12.02 -13.53 -7.45
C GLN A 57 11.83 -12.49 -8.57
N PRO A 58 11.94 -11.16 -8.30
CA PRO A 58 11.78 -10.16 -9.34
C PRO A 58 12.85 -10.22 -10.43
N ARG A 59 14.07 -10.67 -10.13
CA ARG A 59 15.14 -10.79 -11.15
C ARG A 59 14.82 -11.85 -12.21
N ARG A 60 13.95 -12.82 -11.89
CA ARG A 60 13.56 -13.92 -12.79
C ARG A 60 12.41 -13.53 -13.72
N TRP A 61 11.85 -12.35 -13.54
CA TRP A 61 10.64 -11.89 -14.22
C TRP A 61 10.97 -11.09 -15.48
N ARG A 62 10.82 -11.74 -16.65
CA ARG A 62 11.20 -11.11 -17.94
C ARG A 62 10.27 -10.00 -18.44
N LYS A 63 8.95 -10.15 -18.26
CA LYS A 63 7.97 -9.16 -18.74
C LYS A 63 7.79 -8.05 -17.70
N PRO A 64 7.66 -6.77 -18.12
CA PRO A 64 7.26 -5.69 -17.24
C PRO A 64 6.02 -6.04 -16.43
N ARG A 65 6.01 -5.59 -15.17
CA ARG A 65 4.95 -5.91 -14.21
C ARG A 65 4.76 -4.76 -13.22
N THR A 66 3.52 -4.55 -12.80
CA THR A 66 3.19 -3.81 -11.58
C THR A 66 3.13 -4.80 -10.40
N VAL A 67 4.01 -4.60 -9.40
CA VAL A 67 4.29 -5.55 -8.33
C VAL A 67 3.95 -4.94 -6.99
N PHE A 68 2.99 -5.51 -6.26
CA PHE A 68 2.73 -5.14 -4.88
C PHE A 68 3.65 -5.89 -3.92
N VAL A 69 4.46 -5.14 -3.17
CA VAL A 69 5.43 -5.67 -2.21
C VAL A 69 4.74 -5.88 -0.86
N ASN A 70 4.88 -7.08 -0.30
CA ASN A 70 4.37 -7.46 1.02
C ASN A 70 2.84 -7.36 1.18
N SER A 71 2.13 -8.13 0.37
CA SER A 71 0.65 -8.24 0.43
C SER A 71 0.07 -8.85 1.70
N MET A 72 0.87 -9.52 2.53
CA MET A 72 0.43 -10.16 3.78
C MET A 72 1.41 -9.90 4.94
N SER A 73 2.11 -8.77 4.88
CA SER A 73 3.12 -8.34 5.85
C SER A 73 3.32 -6.83 5.73
N ASP A 74 4.24 -6.26 6.48
CA ASP A 74 4.65 -4.86 6.33
C ASP A 74 6.18 -4.83 6.23
N LEU A 75 6.74 -4.27 5.15
CA LEU A 75 8.20 -4.24 4.94
C LEU A 75 8.92 -3.45 6.03
N PHE A 76 8.25 -2.45 6.61
CA PHE A 76 8.78 -1.58 7.66
C PHE A 76 8.37 -2.05 9.06
N HIS A 77 8.09 -3.35 9.24
CA HIS A 77 7.87 -3.92 10.56
C HIS A 77 9.12 -3.86 11.45
N GLU A 78 8.98 -3.64 12.77
CA GLU A 78 10.15 -3.50 13.66
C GLU A 78 11.12 -4.69 13.62
N ASN A 79 10.57 -5.90 13.52
CA ASN A 79 11.31 -7.16 13.41
C ASN A 79 11.92 -7.45 12.02
N VAL A 80 11.73 -6.60 11.01
CA VAL A 80 12.41 -6.76 9.71
C VAL A 80 13.77 -6.03 9.79
N PRO A 81 14.91 -6.73 9.66
CA PRO A 81 16.23 -6.11 9.74
C PRO A 81 16.44 -5.04 8.67
N VAL A 82 17.11 -3.94 9.01
CA VAL A 82 17.38 -2.82 8.09
C VAL A 82 18.21 -3.29 6.89
N GLU A 83 19.13 -4.23 7.09
CA GLU A 83 19.95 -4.83 6.04
C GLU A 83 19.09 -5.64 5.06
N PHE A 84 18.01 -6.26 5.54
CA PHE A 84 17.06 -6.97 4.68
C PHE A 84 16.23 -5.97 3.86
N ILE A 85 15.73 -4.89 4.48
CA ILE A 85 15.02 -3.80 3.77
C ILE A 85 15.92 -3.22 2.67
N THR A 86 17.17 -2.93 2.99
CA THR A 86 18.16 -2.40 2.03
C THR A 86 18.36 -3.34 0.83
N ARG A 87 18.45 -4.66 1.09
CA ARG A 87 18.53 -5.66 0.01
C ARG A 87 17.26 -5.76 -0.83
N VAL A 88 16.08 -5.63 -0.22
CA VAL A 88 14.80 -5.55 -0.95
C VAL A 88 14.79 -4.34 -1.89
N PHE A 89 15.20 -3.17 -1.41
CA PHE A 89 15.32 -1.95 -2.24
C PHE A 89 16.35 -2.09 -3.37
N LYS A 90 17.49 -2.75 -3.10
CA LYS A 90 18.47 -3.08 -4.13
C LYS A 90 17.87 -3.96 -5.25
N VAL A 91 17.02 -4.93 -4.91
CA VAL A 91 16.30 -5.73 -5.92
C VAL A 91 15.40 -4.85 -6.79
N MET A 92 14.65 -3.93 -6.17
CA MET A 92 13.74 -3.05 -6.91
C MET A 92 14.51 -2.15 -7.88
N GLN A 93 15.67 -1.63 -7.45
CA GLN A 93 16.58 -0.84 -8.28
C GLN A 93 17.17 -1.64 -9.44
N GLU A 94 17.55 -2.90 -9.23
CA GLU A 94 18.12 -3.78 -10.26
C GLU A 94 17.07 -4.32 -11.25
N CYS A 95 15.77 -4.10 -10.99
CA CYS A 95 14.68 -4.54 -11.84
C CYS A 95 13.86 -3.35 -12.38
N PRO A 96 14.47 -2.40 -13.13
CA PRO A 96 13.81 -1.17 -13.58
C PRO A 96 12.63 -1.41 -14.53
N GLN A 97 12.54 -2.59 -15.15
CA GLN A 97 11.40 -2.98 -15.99
C GLN A 97 10.11 -3.24 -15.19
N HIS A 98 10.15 -3.29 -13.86
CA HIS A 98 8.98 -3.48 -13.00
C HIS A 98 8.68 -2.23 -12.20
N THR A 99 7.40 -1.92 -12.02
CA THR A 99 6.93 -0.92 -11.06
C THR A 99 6.62 -1.62 -9.73
N PHE A 100 7.29 -1.24 -8.66
CA PHE A 100 7.06 -1.78 -7.32
C PHE A 100 6.22 -0.82 -6.49
N GLN A 101 5.06 -1.29 -6.04
CA GLN A 101 4.20 -0.56 -5.11
C GLN A 101 4.48 -1.09 -3.71
N VAL A 102 5.03 -0.24 -2.84
CA VAL A 102 5.30 -0.53 -1.44
C VAL A 102 4.27 0.21 -0.59
N LEU A 103 3.62 -0.47 0.35
CA LEU A 103 2.62 0.12 1.24
C LEU A 103 2.95 -0.23 2.69
N THR A 104 2.86 0.75 3.59
CA THR A 104 3.09 0.53 5.02
C THR A 104 2.09 1.27 5.90
N LYS A 105 1.83 0.75 7.10
CA LYS A 105 1.19 1.51 8.19
C LYS A 105 2.20 2.15 9.14
N ARG A 106 3.49 1.77 9.03
CA ARG A 106 4.60 2.12 9.93
C ARG A 106 5.39 3.30 9.37
N ALA A 107 4.67 4.41 9.14
CA ALA A 107 5.21 5.59 8.46
C ALA A 107 6.39 6.24 9.20
N GLU A 108 6.45 6.10 10.53
CA GLU A 108 7.56 6.59 11.34
C GLU A 108 8.87 5.88 11.00
N ARG A 109 8.87 4.53 10.94
CA ARG A 109 10.06 3.75 10.56
C ARG A 109 10.41 3.95 9.08
N LEU A 110 9.41 4.12 8.21
CA LEU A 110 9.64 4.51 6.83
C LEU A 110 10.40 5.83 6.75
N ALA A 111 9.95 6.86 7.46
CA ALA A 111 10.58 8.18 7.44
C ALA A 111 12.01 8.16 8.02
N GLU A 112 12.24 7.38 9.08
CA GLU A 112 13.56 7.16 9.68
C GLU A 112 14.55 6.54 8.68
N LEU A 113 14.12 5.51 7.96
CA LEU A 113 15.00 4.76 7.06
C LEU A 113 15.11 5.37 5.66
N ALA A 114 14.14 6.20 5.25
CA ALA A 114 14.09 6.76 3.89
C ALA A 114 15.39 7.42 3.42
N PRO A 115 16.13 8.21 4.23
CA PRO A 115 17.40 8.80 3.80
C PRO A 115 18.50 7.78 3.47
N ALA A 116 18.44 6.56 4.02
CA ALA A 116 19.43 5.51 3.82
C ALA A 116 19.06 4.51 2.70
N LEU A 117 17.87 4.64 2.11
CA LEU A 117 17.37 3.75 1.07
C LEU A 117 17.51 4.38 -0.33
N ALA A 118 17.72 3.54 -1.34
CA ALA A 118 17.70 3.97 -2.74
C ALA A 118 16.26 4.17 -3.21
N TRP A 119 15.95 5.28 -3.88
CA TRP A 119 14.61 5.58 -4.39
C TRP A 119 14.60 5.67 -5.93
N PRO A 120 14.73 4.55 -6.65
CA PRO A 120 14.62 4.56 -8.10
C PRO A 120 13.17 4.90 -8.53
N GLU A 121 13.00 5.43 -9.75
CA GLU A 121 11.71 5.92 -10.25
C GLU A 121 10.61 4.83 -10.26
N ASN A 122 11.02 3.57 -10.36
CA ASN A 122 10.14 2.43 -10.38
C ASN A 122 9.67 1.95 -8.99
N VAL A 123 10.03 2.66 -7.91
CA VAL A 123 9.52 2.41 -6.55
C VAL A 123 8.47 3.46 -6.19
N TRP A 124 7.22 3.00 -6.14
CA TRP A 124 6.06 3.78 -5.71
C TRP A 124 5.84 3.50 -4.23
N MET A 125 5.83 4.55 -3.41
CA MET A 125 5.74 4.43 -1.96
C MET A 125 4.41 4.96 -1.46
N GLY A 126 3.74 4.19 -0.62
CA GLY A 126 2.49 4.62 -0.02
C GLY A 126 2.35 4.32 1.46
N VAL A 127 1.43 5.04 2.09
CA VAL A 127 1.03 4.79 3.48
C VAL A 127 -0.46 4.52 3.55
N SER A 128 -0.87 3.62 4.46
CA SER A 128 -2.29 3.47 4.76
C SER A 128 -2.76 4.51 5.77
N VAL A 129 -3.91 5.12 5.52
CA VAL A 129 -4.57 6.09 6.42
C VAL A 129 -6.03 5.71 6.55
N GLU A 130 -6.39 5.01 7.62
CA GLU A 130 -7.74 4.46 7.78
C GLU A 130 -8.77 5.46 8.35
N ASP A 131 -8.32 6.48 9.09
CA ASP A 131 -9.13 7.55 9.68
C ASP A 131 -8.26 8.71 10.22
N ALA A 132 -8.91 9.73 10.79
CA ALA A 132 -8.27 10.94 11.31
C ALA A 132 -7.18 10.72 12.37
N ARG A 133 -7.21 9.61 13.13
CA ARG A 133 -6.22 9.32 14.20
C ARG A 133 -4.81 9.09 13.67
N VAL A 134 -4.71 8.72 12.39
CA VAL A 134 -3.46 8.35 11.74
C VAL A 134 -3.13 9.24 10.53
N VAL A 135 -3.85 10.34 10.34
CA VAL A 135 -3.65 11.28 9.23
C VAL A 135 -2.22 11.84 9.17
N ARG A 136 -1.53 11.92 10.32
CA ARG A 136 -0.12 12.34 10.42
C ARG A 136 0.84 11.55 9.52
N ARG A 137 0.49 10.31 9.14
CA ARG A 137 1.30 9.46 8.24
C ARG A 137 1.50 10.11 6.87
N ILE A 138 0.55 10.94 6.43
CA ILE A 138 0.64 11.67 5.16
C ILE A 138 1.82 12.64 5.18
N GLY A 139 1.98 13.42 6.26
CA GLY A 139 3.10 14.33 6.44
C GLY A 139 4.45 13.61 6.39
N LEU A 140 4.55 12.44 7.01
CA LEU A 140 5.76 11.60 6.96
C LEU A 140 6.06 11.11 5.53
N LEU A 141 5.05 10.63 4.80
CA LEU A 141 5.22 10.19 3.41
C LEU A 141 5.68 11.32 2.49
N ARG A 142 5.17 12.54 2.68
CA ARG A 142 5.54 13.71 1.86
C ARG A 142 7.04 14.00 1.89
N ASN A 143 7.75 13.61 2.95
CA ASN A 143 9.19 13.78 3.10
C ASN A 143 10.03 12.63 2.52
N VAL A 144 9.40 11.53 2.08
CA VAL A 144 10.10 10.40 1.46
C VAL A 144 10.40 10.74 0.00
N PRO A 145 11.63 10.55 -0.53
CA PRO A 145 11.98 10.96 -1.90
C PRO A 145 11.55 9.95 -2.98
N ALA A 146 10.31 9.44 -2.90
CA ALA A 146 9.75 8.54 -3.90
C ALA A 146 9.21 9.32 -5.12
N ALA A 147 9.38 8.73 -6.32
CA ALA A 147 8.89 9.31 -7.57
C ALA A 147 7.35 9.36 -7.65
N VAL A 148 6.70 8.39 -7.02
CA VAL A 148 5.25 8.35 -6.82
C VAL A 148 4.97 8.10 -5.35
N ARG A 149 4.19 9.01 -4.75
CA ARG A 149 3.67 8.90 -3.39
C ARG A 149 2.17 8.64 -3.43
N PHE A 150 1.71 7.56 -2.80
CA PHE A 150 0.29 7.22 -2.80
C PHE A 150 -0.30 6.99 -1.41
N LEU A 151 -1.60 7.24 -1.27
CA LEU A 151 -2.35 6.94 -0.06
C LEU A 151 -3.27 5.76 -0.30
N SER A 152 -3.21 4.77 0.58
CA SER A 152 -4.24 3.74 0.66
C SER A 152 -5.16 4.06 1.82
N LEU A 153 -6.32 4.66 1.53
CA LEU A 153 -7.34 4.95 2.52
C LEU A 153 -8.17 3.68 2.75
N GLU A 154 -7.49 2.64 3.24
CA GLU A 154 -8.02 1.28 3.37
C GLU A 154 -7.56 0.56 4.65
N PRO A 155 -8.51 -0.04 5.41
CA PRO A 155 -9.95 0.17 5.26
C PRO A 155 -10.33 1.60 5.65
N LEU A 156 -11.20 2.27 4.88
CA LEU A 156 -11.73 3.58 5.30
C LEU A 156 -12.79 3.38 6.39
N ILE A 157 -12.43 3.68 7.64
CA ILE A 157 -13.25 3.41 8.83
C ILE A 157 -13.70 4.68 9.55
N GLY A 158 -13.43 5.84 8.98
CA GLY A 158 -13.87 7.15 9.48
C GLY A 158 -13.70 8.25 8.43
N PRO A 159 -14.22 9.46 8.71
CA PRO A 159 -14.09 10.61 7.82
C PRO A 159 -12.63 11.10 7.74
N LEU A 160 -12.27 11.66 6.57
CA LEU A 160 -10.98 12.24 6.25
C LEU A 160 -11.18 13.55 5.45
N ASP A 161 -11.62 14.59 6.14
CA ASP A 161 -12.10 15.83 5.49
C ASP A 161 -11.01 16.88 5.20
N ARG A 162 -9.76 16.63 5.63
CA ARG A 162 -8.64 17.58 5.52
C ARG A 162 -7.33 16.85 5.21
N LEU A 163 -7.24 16.23 4.05
CA LEU A 163 -6.04 15.56 3.59
C LEU A 163 -5.03 16.57 3.03
N GLU A 164 -3.81 16.53 3.53
CA GLU A 164 -2.69 17.30 2.97
C GLU A 164 -2.15 16.60 1.72
N LEU A 165 -2.80 16.82 0.57
CA LEU A 165 -2.47 16.14 -0.68
C LEU A 165 -1.29 16.74 -1.46
N GLY A 166 -0.67 17.80 -0.95
CA GLY A 166 0.50 18.42 -1.59
C GLY A 166 1.67 17.42 -1.69
N GLY A 167 2.09 17.11 -2.91
CA GLY A 167 3.15 16.12 -3.18
C GLY A 167 2.68 14.66 -3.24
N ILE A 168 1.38 14.40 -3.05
CA ILE A 168 0.75 13.09 -3.27
C ILE A 168 0.35 12.97 -4.75
N ASP A 169 0.50 11.77 -5.30
CA ASP A 169 0.26 11.47 -6.71
C ASP A 169 -1.02 10.67 -6.92
N TRP A 170 -1.36 9.81 -5.94
CA TRP A 170 -2.44 8.85 -6.08
C TRP A 170 -3.14 8.55 -4.76
N VAL A 171 -4.46 8.47 -4.78
CA VAL A 171 -5.29 8.11 -3.63
C VAL A 171 -6.19 6.94 -4.00
N ILE A 172 -6.05 5.86 -3.24
CA ILE A 172 -6.86 4.64 -3.33
C ILE A 172 -7.84 4.65 -2.16
N VAL A 173 -9.13 4.47 -2.43
CA VAL A 173 -10.18 4.41 -1.41
C VAL A 173 -10.91 3.08 -1.45
N GLY A 174 -11.06 2.44 -0.28
CA GLY A 174 -11.72 1.15 -0.18
C GLY A 174 -12.23 0.83 1.23
N GLY A 175 -13.41 0.21 1.29
CA GLY A 175 -14.01 -0.26 2.54
C GLY A 175 -13.39 -1.56 3.07
N GLU A 176 -13.60 -1.82 4.36
CA GLU A 176 -13.19 -3.07 5.00
C GLU A 176 -13.93 -4.27 4.39
N SER A 177 -13.25 -5.39 4.21
CA SER A 177 -13.82 -6.61 3.62
C SER A 177 -13.75 -7.80 4.59
N GLY A 178 -14.71 -8.72 4.47
CA GLY A 178 -14.71 -9.96 5.24
C GLY A 178 -15.65 -9.93 6.45
N ALA A 179 -15.55 -10.96 7.29
CA ALA A 179 -16.39 -11.08 8.49
C ALA A 179 -16.13 -9.90 9.44
N GLY A 180 -17.19 -9.26 9.92
CA GLY A 180 -17.09 -8.09 10.80
C GLY A 180 -16.70 -6.77 10.10
N ALA A 181 -16.71 -6.73 8.76
CA ALA A 181 -16.41 -5.53 8.00
C ALA A 181 -17.22 -4.31 8.48
N ARG A 182 -16.51 -3.26 8.89
CA ARG A 182 -17.11 -1.99 9.29
C ARG A 182 -17.66 -1.24 8.07
N PRO A 183 -18.83 -0.57 8.19
CA PRO A 183 -19.45 0.14 7.09
C PRO A 183 -18.66 1.40 6.73
N MET A 184 -18.43 1.61 5.44
CA MET A 184 -17.92 2.86 4.89
C MET A 184 -19.08 3.74 4.43
N ARG A 185 -19.07 5.03 4.78
CA ARG A 185 -20.13 5.97 4.37
C ARG A 185 -19.80 6.64 3.05
N ARG A 186 -20.80 6.77 2.17
CA ARG A 186 -20.69 7.47 0.88
C ARG A 186 -20.14 8.88 1.00
N ALA A 187 -20.63 9.65 1.98
CA ALA A 187 -20.17 11.02 2.22
C ALA A 187 -18.65 11.14 2.47
N TRP A 188 -18.03 10.11 3.07
CA TRP A 188 -16.57 10.09 3.28
C TRP A 188 -15.82 9.96 1.95
N VAL A 189 -16.27 9.04 1.08
CA VAL A 189 -15.69 8.82 -0.25
C VAL A 189 -15.86 10.07 -1.12
N GLU A 190 -17.04 10.68 -1.10
CA GLU A 190 -17.32 11.91 -1.85
C GLU A 190 -16.47 13.10 -1.37
N SER A 191 -16.24 13.22 -0.05
CA SER A 191 -15.33 14.21 0.53
C SER A 191 -13.91 14.04 0.00
N ILE A 192 -13.38 12.80 0.01
CA ILE A 192 -12.04 12.49 -0.51
C ILE A 192 -11.95 12.74 -2.02
N TYR A 193 -12.97 12.33 -2.78
CA TYR A 193 -13.01 12.54 -4.23
C TYR A 193 -12.91 14.03 -4.59
N ARG A 194 -13.68 14.90 -3.90
CA ARG A 194 -13.60 16.36 -4.10
C ARG A 194 -12.22 16.92 -3.76
N GLN A 195 -11.61 16.46 -2.66
CA GLN A 195 -10.24 16.85 -2.29
C GLN A 195 -9.23 16.45 -3.37
N CYS A 196 -9.34 15.23 -3.92
CA CYS A 196 -8.45 14.78 -5.01
C CYS A 196 -8.62 15.60 -6.29
N ARG A 197 -9.87 15.94 -6.67
CA ARG A 197 -10.13 16.83 -7.82
C ARG A 197 -9.50 18.21 -7.62
N ALA A 198 -9.68 18.81 -6.43
CA ALA A 198 -9.13 20.12 -6.11
C ALA A 198 -7.60 20.15 -6.11
N ALA A 199 -6.96 19.05 -5.70
CA ALA A 199 -5.50 18.91 -5.66
C ALA A 199 -4.87 18.34 -6.95
N ASN A 200 -5.67 18.04 -7.98
CA ASN A 200 -5.24 17.33 -9.19
C ASN A 200 -4.47 16.02 -8.90
N VAL A 201 -5.03 15.20 -8.01
CA VAL A 201 -4.47 13.90 -7.60
C VAL A 201 -5.29 12.77 -8.19
N ALA A 202 -4.60 11.74 -8.72
CA ALA A 202 -5.26 10.57 -9.30
C ALA A 202 -6.10 9.86 -8.24
N PHE A 203 -7.34 9.52 -8.57
CA PHE A 203 -8.28 8.90 -7.65
C PHE A 203 -8.71 7.52 -8.14
N PHE A 204 -8.49 6.51 -7.30
CA PHE A 204 -8.92 5.14 -7.52
C PHE A 204 -9.94 4.73 -6.47
N PHE A 205 -11.16 4.43 -6.90
CA PHE A 205 -12.18 3.85 -6.02
C PHE A 205 -12.23 2.34 -6.20
N LYS A 206 -11.75 1.64 -5.18
CA LYS A 206 -11.58 0.19 -5.21
C LYS A 206 -12.89 -0.54 -4.95
N GLN A 207 -13.53 -0.28 -3.82
CA GLN A 207 -14.75 -0.99 -3.42
C GLN A 207 -15.43 -0.37 -2.19
N TRP A 208 -16.73 -0.64 -2.03
CA TRP A 208 -17.47 -0.30 -0.81
C TRP A 208 -17.16 -1.20 0.40
N GLY A 209 -16.63 -2.40 0.18
CA GLY A 209 -16.30 -3.36 1.25
C GLY A 209 -17.48 -4.27 1.63
N GLY A 210 -17.58 -4.64 2.90
CA GLY A 210 -18.63 -5.52 3.42
C GLY A 210 -18.28 -7.02 3.40
N VAL A 211 -19.20 -7.83 3.92
CA VAL A 211 -19.00 -9.29 4.08
C VAL A 211 -18.87 -9.99 2.74
N ARG A 212 -19.70 -9.61 1.75
CA ARG A 212 -19.60 -10.04 0.36
C ARG A 212 -19.26 -8.83 -0.51
N LYS A 213 -17.96 -8.52 -0.62
CA LYS A 213 -17.47 -7.36 -1.39
C LYS A 213 -17.97 -7.28 -2.83
N SER A 214 -18.20 -8.43 -3.48
CA SER A 214 -18.73 -8.48 -4.85
C SER A 214 -20.17 -7.98 -4.95
N ALA A 215 -20.94 -7.98 -3.85
CA ALA A 215 -22.33 -7.55 -3.84
C ALA A 215 -22.49 -6.03 -3.70
N THR A 216 -21.49 -5.34 -3.13
CA THR A 216 -21.56 -3.89 -2.92
C THR A 216 -20.97 -3.09 -4.07
N GLY A 217 -20.19 -3.75 -4.95
CA GLY A 217 -19.60 -3.13 -6.13
C GLY A 217 -18.55 -2.07 -5.84
N ARG A 218 -18.21 -1.32 -6.88
CA ARG A 218 -17.16 -0.29 -6.90
C ARG A 218 -17.53 0.96 -7.69
N GLU A 219 -18.82 1.21 -7.83
CA GLU A 219 -19.32 2.41 -8.49
C GLU A 219 -19.53 3.54 -7.48
N LEU A 220 -19.11 4.73 -7.88
CA LEU A 220 -19.39 5.99 -7.22
C LEU A 220 -20.03 6.90 -8.28
N HIS A 221 -21.16 7.55 -7.98
CA HIS A 221 -21.93 8.32 -8.97
C HIS A 221 -22.24 7.55 -10.28
N GLY A 222 -22.51 6.24 -10.20
CA GLY A 222 -22.86 5.40 -11.35
C GLY A 222 -21.71 5.08 -12.32
N LYS A 223 -20.45 5.26 -11.90
CA LYS A 223 -19.27 4.88 -12.70
C LYS A 223 -18.11 4.39 -11.83
N THR A 224 -17.13 3.74 -12.45
CA THR A 224 -15.86 3.37 -11.81
C THR A 224 -14.85 4.51 -11.88
N TYR A 225 -13.89 4.50 -10.96
CA TYR A 225 -12.76 5.43 -10.94
C TYR A 225 -11.48 4.60 -10.82
N ASP A 226 -10.71 4.56 -11.89
CA ASP A 226 -9.57 3.66 -12.10
C ASP A 226 -8.29 4.43 -12.45
N GLU A 227 -8.20 5.70 -12.04
CA GLU A 227 -7.07 6.55 -12.41
C GLU A 227 -5.76 6.04 -11.81
N LEU A 228 -4.68 6.18 -12.59
CA LEU A 228 -3.31 5.89 -12.19
C LEU A 228 -2.48 7.19 -12.19
N PRO A 229 -1.45 7.30 -11.33
CA PRO A 229 -0.58 8.47 -11.33
C PRO A 229 0.29 8.49 -12.58
N ALA A 230 0.59 9.71 -13.06
CA ALA A 230 1.72 9.90 -13.95
C ALA A 230 3.03 9.74 -13.15
N VAL A 231 4.04 9.08 -13.73
CA VAL A 231 5.37 9.00 -13.10
C VAL A 231 5.99 10.39 -13.14
N ARG A 232 6.30 10.98 -11.98
CA ARG A 232 7.07 12.23 -11.90
C ARG A 232 8.56 11.90 -12.03
N ALA A 233 9.28 12.67 -12.84
CA ALA A 233 10.74 12.65 -12.80
C ALA A 233 11.22 13.11 -11.40
N LEU A 234 12.18 12.41 -10.81
CA LEU A 234 12.76 12.81 -9.52
C LEU A 234 13.49 14.15 -9.69
N VAL A 235 13.11 15.15 -8.88
CA VAL A 235 13.91 16.38 -8.73
C VAL A 235 15.03 16.06 -7.73
N PRO A 236 16.32 16.29 -8.06
CA PRO A 236 17.41 16.08 -7.12
C PRO A 236 17.16 16.87 -5.82
N VAL A 237 17.27 16.19 -4.67
CA VAL A 237 17.32 16.88 -3.39
C VAL A 237 18.64 17.67 -3.35
N PRO A 238 18.63 18.99 -3.16
CA PRO A 238 19.87 19.75 -3.02
C PRO A 238 20.68 19.19 -1.84
N ALA A 239 21.98 18.99 -2.10
CA ALA A 239 22.95 18.43 -1.16
C ALA A 239 23.07 19.24 0.13
#